data_AF-A0ABD5MXR5-F1
#
_entry.id   AF-A0ABD5MXR5-F1
#
_cell.length_a   1.000
_cell.length_b   1.000
_cell.length_c   1.000
_cell.angle_alpha   90.00
_cell.angle_beta   90.00
_cell.angle_gamma   90.00
#
_symmetry.space_group_name_H-M   'P 1'
#
loop_
_entity.id
_entity.type
_entity.pdbx_description
1 polymer ?
#
loop_
_entity_poly.entity_id
_entity_poly.type
_entity_poly.pdbx_seq_one_letter_code
_entity_poly.pdbx_strand_id
1 'polypeptide(L)'
;VFKETQLADRIANMSSNGETLRLELLNALGDPEVAECPECETPAKPTKTWEMAGRPSKNGERLQLTIALYKCGNCTKTFRSVIKKEKIKA
;
A
#
# COMPACT_ATOMS: atom_id res chain seq x y z
N VAL A 1 -21.42 -32.47 12.78
CA VAL A 1 -20.58 -32.38 11.56
C VAL A 1 -21.09 -31.33 10.57
N PHE A 2 -22.29 -31.43 9.99
CA PHE A 2 -22.76 -30.50 8.93
C PHE A 2 -22.94 -29.02 9.32
N LYS A 3 -23.22 -28.69 10.59
CA LYS A 3 -23.42 -27.30 11.03
C LYS A 3 -22.11 -26.54 11.27
N GLU A 4 -21.07 -27.26 11.70
CA GLU A 4 -19.76 -26.68 11.97
C GLU A 4 -19.03 -26.33 10.66
N THR A 5 -19.17 -27.18 9.63
CA THR A 5 -18.67 -26.89 8.29
C THR A 5 -19.36 -25.65 7.70
N GLN A 6 -20.68 -25.53 7.87
CA GLN A 6 -21.43 -24.35 7.40
C GLN A 6 -21.02 -23.06 8.11
N LEU A 7 -20.70 -23.10 9.40
CA LEU A 7 -20.20 -21.94 10.13
C LEU A 7 -18.80 -21.55 9.66
N ALA A 8 -17.92 -22.53 9.47
CA ALA A 8 -16.57 -22.31 8.96
C ALA A 8 -16.60 -21.67 7.57
N ASP A 9 -17.47 -22.14 6.67
CA ASP A 9 -17.63 -21.58 5.33
C ASP A 9 -18.12 -20.11 5.37
N ARG A 10 -19.05 -19.79 6.29
CA ARG A 10 -19.52 -18.41 6.49
C ARG A 10 -18.40 -17.50 7.01
N ILE A 11 -17.60 -17.98 7.94
CA ILE A 11 -16.45 -17.23 8.48
C ILE A 11 -15.41 -16.98 7.37
N ALA A 12 -15.14 -17.98 6.54
CA ALA A 12 -14.21 -17.86 5.41
C ALA A 12 -14.71 -16.82 4.39
N ASN A 13 -16.00 -16.88 4.02
CA ASN A 13 -16.60 -15.89 3.13
C ASN A 13 -16.60 -14.47 3.72
N MET A 14 -16.92 -14.32 5.00
CA MET A 14 -16.85 -13.02 5.68
C MET A 14 -15.43 -12.46 5.70
N SER A 15 -14.43 -13.30 5.94
CA SER A 15 -13.02 -12.90 5.95
C SER A 15 -12.57 -12.46 4.55
N SER A 16 -12.89 -13.24 3.52
CA SER A 16 -12.55 -12.93 2.13
C SER A 16 -13.22 -11.64 1.66
N ASN A 17 -14.53 -11.49 1.89
CA ASN A 17 -15.27 -10.28 1.53
C ASN A 17 -14.74 -9.05 2.29
N GLY A 18 -14.39 -9.22 3.57
CA GLY A 18 -13.80 -8.17 4.39
C GLY A 18 -12.44 -7.70 3.87
N GLU A 19 -11.59 -8.62 3.41
CA GLU A 19 -10.32 -8.28 2.78
C GLU A 19 -10.49 -7.55 1.45
N THR A 20 -11.48 -7.95 0.63
CA THR A 20 -11.80 -7.25 -0.62
C THR A 20 -12.23 -5.80 -0.36
N LEU A 21 -13.16 -5.59 0.58
CA LEU A 21 -13.63 -4.26 0.96
C LEU A 21 -12.49 -3.41 1.54
N ARG A 22 -11.61 -3.99 2.34
CA ARG A 22 -10.42 -3.30 2.85
C ARG A 22 -9.52 -2.85 1.70
N LEU A 23 -9.26 -3.69 0.70
CA LEU A 23 -8.46 -3.33 -0.48
C LEU A 23 -9.10 -2.20 -1.29
N GLU A 24 -10.41 -2.27 -1.51
CA GLU A 24 -11.16 -1.22 -2.22
C GLU A 24 -11.10 0.12 -1.47
N LEU A 25 -11.23 0.10 -0.15
CA LEU A 25 -11.13 1.30 0.69
C LEU A 25 -9.71 1.90 0.65
N LEU A 26 -8.66 1.08 0.69
CA LEU A 26 -7.28 1.54 0.59
C LEU A 26 -7.00 2.18 -0.78
N ASN A 27 -7.50 1.57 -1.86
CA ASN A 27 -7.40 2.14 -3.20
C ASN A 27 -8.11 3.50 -3.29
N ALA A 28 -9.31 3.61 -2.69
CA ALA A 28 -10.07 4.86 -2.68
C ALA A 28 -9.40 5.97 -1.85
N LEU A 29 -8.73 5.61 -0.74
CA LEU A 29 -7.99 6.55 0.10
C LEU A 29 -6.62 6.92 -0.48
N GLY A 30 -6.16 6.22 -1.52
CA GLY A 30 -4.79 6.34 -2.03
C GLY A 30 -3.75 5.92 -0.99
N ASP A 31 -4.14 5.06 -0.04
CA ASP A 31 -3.33 4.69 1.10
C ASP A 31 -2.38 3.54 0.69
N PRO A 32 -1.07 3.70 0.84
CA PRO A 32 -0.05 2.97 0.10
C PRO A 32 0.45 1.73 0.84
N GLU A 33 -0.37 1.16 1.73
CA GLU A 33 -0.01 -0.07 2.43
C GLU A 33 0.25 -1.23 1.45
N VAL A 34 -0.25 -1.12 0.21
CA VAL A 34 -0.07 -2.12 -0.83
C VAL A 34 0.21 -1.42 -2.17
N ALA A 35 1.27 -1.84 -2.85
CA ALA A 35 1.56 -1.42 -4.22
C ALA A 35 1.77 -2.63 -5.11
N GLU A 36 1.30 -2.55 -6.35
CA GLU A 36 1.47 -3.61 -7.34
C GLU A 36 2.91 -3.63 -7.86
N CYS A 37 3.46 -4.84 -7.98
CA CYS A 37 4.78 -5.02 -8.55
C CYS A 37 4.76 -4.66 -10.05
N PRO A 38 5.64 -3.76 -10.55
CA PRO A 38 5.62 -3.34 -11.95
C PRO A 38 5.98 -4.44 -12.96
N GLU A 39 6.37 -5.62 -12.49
CA GLU A 39 6.87 -6.73 -13.30
C GLU A 39 5.90 -7.92 -13.36
N CYS A 40 5.12 -8.12 -12.31
CA CYS A 40 4.23 -9.29 -12.19
C CYS A 40 2.89 -8.94 -11.53
N GLU A 41 2.61 -7.65 -11.35
CA GLU A 41 1.36 -7.07 -10.83
C GLU A 41 0.94 -7.59 -9.44
N THR A 42 1.80 -8.40 -8.80
CA THR A 42 1.50 -8.98 -7.49
C THR A 42 1.51 -7.88 -6.44
N PRO A 43 0.47 -7.77 -5.59
CA PRO A 43 0.41 -6.79 -4.51
C PRO A 43 1.50 -7.07 -3.48
N ALA A 44 2.31 -6.05 -3.18
CA ALA A 44 3.37 -6.13 -2.19
C ALA A 44 3.17 -5.08 -1.09
N LYS A 45 3.56 -5.44 0.14
CA LYS A 45 3.56 -4.53 1.30
C LYS A 45 4.90 -3.79 1.41
N PRO A 46 4.91 -2.55 1.91
CA PRO A 46 6.13 -1.78 2.05
C PRO A 46 7.01 -2.41 3.13
N THR A 47 8.28 -2.63 2.80
CA THR A 47 9.32 -3.11 3.72
C THR A 47 9.93 -1.95 4.52
N LYS A 48 10.05 -0.78 3.90
CA LYS A 48 10.61 0.42 4.53
C LYS A 48 9.99 1.66 3.91
N THR A 49 9.73 2.66 4.74
CA THR A 49 9.31 4.01 4.32
C THR A 49 10.33 5.04 4.76
N TRP A 50 10.50 6.11 3.99
CA TRP A 50 11.29 7.27 4.36
C TRP A 50 10.80 8.53 3.65
N GLU A 51 11.16 9.68 4.20
CA GLU A 51 10.82 10.98 3.65
C GLU A 51 11.99 11.57 2.88
N MET A 52 11.67 12.30 1.81
CA MET A 52 12.63 13.01 0.98
C MET A 52 12.09 14.41 0.71
N ALA A 53 12.74 15.43 1.27
CA ALA A 53 12.42 16.83 0.99
C ALA A 53 13.41 17.41 -0.03
N GLY A 54 12.87 18.05 -1.08
CA GLY A 54 13.67 18.71 -2.11
C GLY A 54 14.18 20.10 -1.70
N ARG A 55 14.84 20.76 -2.65
CA ARG A 55 15.27 22.16 -2.50
C ARG A 55 14.05 23.08 -2.32
N PRO A 56 14.08 24.04 -1.37
CA PRO A 56 13.03 25.05 -1.26
C PRO A 56 12.89 25.90 -2.52
N SER A 57 11.64 26.24 -2.82
CA SER A 57 11.24 27.20 -3.83
C SER A 57 11.62 28.62 -3.39
N LYS A 58 11.47 29.60 -4.30
CA LYS A 58 11.70 31.02 -3.98
C LYS A 58 10.83 31.53 -2.84
N ASN A 59 9.67 30.91 -2.61
CA ASN A 59 8.72 31.27 -1.55
C ASN A 59 8.99 30.53 -0.23
N GLY A 60 10.08 29.75 -0.14
CA GLY A 60 10.41 28.95 1.03
C GLY A 60 9.61 27.65 1.15
N GLU A 61 8.88 27.22 0.12
CA GLU A 61 8.13 25.95 0.15
C GLU A 61 8.99 24.80 -0.38
N ARG A 62 8.96 23.62 0.24
CA ARG A 62 9.64 22.40 -0.23
C ARG A 62 8.60 21.34 -0.58
N LEU A 63 8.84 20.59 -1.65
CA LEU A 63 8.10 19.37 -1.92
C LEU A 63 8.72 18.24 -1.09
N GLN A 64 7.91 17.63 -0.22
CA GLN A 64 8.26 16.44 0.54
C GLN A 64 7.54 15.23 -0.05
N LEU A 65 8.31 14.21 -0.38
CA LEU A 65 7.83 12.93 -0.86
C LEU A 65 8.04 11.90 0.23
N THR A 66 7.01 11.11 0.54
CA THR A 66 7.20 9.87 1.29
C THR A 66 7.35 8.74 0.28
N ILE A 67 8.46 8.01 0.35
CA ILE A 67 8.79 6.91 -0.54
C ILE A 67 8.75 5.62 0.26
N ALA A 68 8.17 4.58 -0.34
CA ALA A 68 8.20 3.23 0.20
C ALA A 68 9.01 2.30 -0.71
N LEU A 69 9.79 1.42 -0.08
CA LEU A 69 10.47 0.28 -0.70
C LEU A 69 9.60 -0.96 -0.49
N TYR A 70 9.36 -1.68 -1.58
CA TYR A 70 8.62 -2.94 -1.60
C TYR A 70 9.54 -4.07 -2.05
N LYS A 71 9.29 -5.27 -1.50
CA LYS A 71 9.89 -6.51 -1.98
C LYS A 71 8.75 -7.42 -2.45
N CYS A 72 8.74 -7.75 -3.74
CA CYS A 72 7.73 -8.63 -4.30
C CYS A 72 7.93 -10.07 -3.79
N GLY A 73 6.89 -10.68 -3.24
CA GLY A 73 6.92 -12.07 -2.77
C GLY A 73 6.97 -13.10 -3.90
N ASN A 74 6.48 -12.75 -5.09
CA ASN A 74 6.40 -13.64 -6.25
C ASN A 74 7.72 -13.64 -7.06
N CYS A 75 8.12 -12.49 -7.58
CA CYS A 75 9.32 -12.39 -8.43
C CYS A 75 10.61 -12.01 -7.67
N THR A 76 10.55 -11.81 -6.34
CA THR A 76 11.66 -11.40 -5.46
C THR A 76 12.34 -10.06 -5.78
N LYS A 77 11.91 -9.36 -6.83
CA LYS A 77 12.40 -8.03 -7.20
C LYS A 77 11.98 -6.98 -6.17
N THR A 78 12.85 -5.99 -5.99
CA THR A 78 12.57 -4.82 -5.14
C THR A 78 12.20 -3.62 -6.00
N PHE A 79 11.20 -2.85 -5.59
CA PHE A 79 10.79 -1.63 -6.29
C PHE A 79 10.42 -0.53 -5.30
N ARG A 80 10.36 0.71 -5.77
CA ARG A 80 10.01 1.88 -4.94
C ARG A 80 8.79 2.56 -5.52
N SER A 81 7.90 3.03 -4.66
CA SER A 81 6.77 3.86 -5.05
C SER A 81 6.69 5.11 -4.18
N VAL A 82 6.19 6.19 -4.76
CA VAL A 82 5.89 7.41 -4.02
C VAL A 82 4.51 7.28 -3.44
N ILE A 83 4.45 7.35 -2.12
CA ILE A 83 3.26 7.00 -1.37
C ILE A 83 2.53 8.20 -0.78
N LYS A 84 3.24 9.34 -0.66
CA LYS A 84 2.66 10.61 -0.25
C LYS A 84 3.43 11.75 -0.91
N LYS A 85 2.74 12.83 -1.28
CA LYS A 85 3.34 14.05 -1.84
C LYS A 85 2.74 15.25 -1.15
N GLU A 86 3.56 16.05 -0.49
CA GLU A 86 3.12 17.20 0.30
C GLU A 86 4.00 18.41 0.04
N LYS A 87 3.41 19.61 0.12
CA LYS A 87 4.16 20.86 0.17
C LYS A 87 4.32 21.25 1.63
N ILE A 88 5.57 21.37 2.08
CA ILE A 88 5.91 21.87 3.42
C ILE A 88 6.51 23.26 3.30
N LYS A 89 6.33 24.09 4.32
CA LYS A 89 7.06 25.36 4.44
C LYS A 89 8.38 25.10 5.15
N ALA A 90 9.47 25.62 4.58
CA ALA A 90 10.82 25.53 5.14
C ALA A 90 11.01 26.41 6.36
#